data_AF-A0A2V7NYS4-F1
#
_entry.id   AF-A0A2V7NYS4-F1
#
_cell.length_a   1.000
_cell.length_b   1.000
_cell.length_c   1.000
_cell.angle_alpha   90.00
_cell.angle_beta   90.00
_cell.angle_gamma   90.00
#
_symmetry.space_group_name_H-M   'P 1'
#
loop_
_entity.id
_entity.type
_entity.pdbx_description
1 polymer ?
#
loop_
_entity_poly.entity_id
_entity_poly.type
_entity_poly.pdbx_seq_one_letter_code
_entity_poly.pdbx_strand_id
1 'polypeptide(L)'
;MWLDPDRANTRTLVERVVAPNASIAPGWKNWVLDRMPYLFYRFPQEWKDAYNQRYESGATDWLRTRVIGKAIVREGRTVTRLDVVDGRVEATLSDRAKLRANHIVLATGYRVELDKLTMIHPSLRADIRTDLGIPVLNHEFGSSVPGLYFVGITSLRAFGPLYRFVAGCGATARRVAGCIARQRAGPSRMAAVPRFARGDAAHVG
;
A
#
# COMPACT_ATOMS: atom_id res chain seq x y z
N MET A 1 -13.79 -9.00 -11.83
CA MET A 1 -13.42 -10.41 -12.02
C MET A 1 -13.77 -11.21 -10.77
N TRP A 2 -14.32 -12.41 -10.93
CA TRP A 2 -14.51 -13.37 -9.84
C TRP A 2 -13.33 -14.35 -9.83
N LEU A 3 -12.75 -14.60 -8.67
CA LEU A 3 -11.73 -15.61 -8.46
C LEU A 3 -12.38 -16.98 -8.34
N ASP A 4 -11.68 -18.02 -8.77
CA ASP A 4 -12.10 -19.40 -8.58
C ASP A 4 -12.08 -19.79 -7.09
N PRO A 5 -12.84 -20.83 -6.69
CA PRO A 5 -12.77 -21.39 -5.35
C PRO A 5 -11.33 -21.75 -4.96
N ASP A 6 -10.97 -21.56 -3.69
CA ASP A 6 -9.66 -21.97 -3.21
C ASP A 6 -9.52 -23.51 -3.26
N ARG A 7 -8.49 -23.96 -3.96
CA ARG A 7 -8.12 -25.38 -4.13
C ARG A 7 -6.81 -25.72 -3.45
N ALA A 8 -6.32 -24.91 -2.50
CA ALA A 8 -5.02 -25.12 -1.85
C ALA A 8 -4.82 -26.56 -1.33
N ASN A 9 -5.87 -27.15 -0.74
CA ASN A 9 -5.82 -28.47 -0.13
C ASN A 9 -6.16 -29.62 -1.09
N THR A 10 -6.62 -29.33 -2.31
CA THR A 10 -7.10 -30.35 -3.28
C THR A 10 -6.28 -30.40 -4.56
N ARG A 11 -5.25 -29.54 -4.69
CA ARG A 11 -4.33 -29.55 -5.85
C ARG A 11 -3.44 -30.78 -5.87
N THR A 12 -3.36 -31.41 -7.05
CA THR A 12 -2.46 -32.50 -7.39
C THR A 12 -1.00 -32.07 -7.34
N LEU A 13 -0.07 -33.04 -7.35
CA LEU A 13 1.37 -32.75 -7.38
C LEU A 13 1.78 -31.96 -8.63
N VAL A 14 1.24 -32.32 -9.81
CA VAL A 14 1.53 -31.64 -11.07
C VAL A 14 1.05 -30.17 -11.01
N GLU A 15 -0.17 -29.92 -10.54
CA GLU A 15 -0.70 -28.56 -10.37
C GLU A 15 0.18 -27.71 -9.42
N ARG A 16 0.74 -28.31 -8.36
CA ARG A 16 1.65 -27.63 -7.43
C ARG A 16 3.03 -27.36 -8.02
N VAL A 17 3.50 -28.16 -8.96
CA VAL A 17 4.77 -27.89 -9.67
C VAL A 17 4.58 -26.77 -10.70
N VAL A 18 3.49 -26.80 -11.45
CA VAL A 18 3.16 -25.77 -12.46
C VAL A 18 2.84 -24.43 -11.78
N ALA A 19 2.11 -24.47 -10.67
CA ALA A 19 1.74 -23.31 -9.87
C ALA A 19 2.10 -23.54 -8.39
N PRO A 20 3.36 -23.29 -7.99
CA PRO A 20 3.82 -23.50 -6.62
C PRO A 20 3.06 -22.64 -5.62
N ASN A 21 2.92 -23.15 -4.40
CA ASN A 21 2.25 -22.45 -3.30
C ASN A 21 3.03 -21.18 -2.93
N ALA A 22 2.31 -20.08 -2.83
CA ALA A 22 2.83 -18.80 -2.37
C ALA A 22 1.76 -18.11 -1.52
N SER A 23 2.17 -17.08 -0.80
CA SER A 23 1.40 -16.42 0.26
C SER A 23 0.24 -15.57 -0.29
N ILE A 24 0.35 -15.09 -1.54
CA ILE A 24 -0.71 -14.29 -2.18
C ILE A 24 -1.64 -15.20 -2.99
N ALA A 25 -1.07 -15.90 -3.96
CA ALA A 25 -1.76 -16.84 -4.83
C ALA A 25 -0.74 -17.82 -5.43
N PRO A 26 -1.13 -19.04 -5.82
CA PRO A 26 -0.23 -19.97 -6.47
C PRO A 26 0.41 -19.40 -7.75
N GLY A 27 1.58 -19.91 -8.10
CA GLY A 27 2.28 -19.55 -9.33
C GLY A 27 3.71 -19.09 -9.10
N TRP A 28 4.56 -19.33 -10.10
CA TRP A 28 5.99 -19.04 -10.03
C TRP A 28 6.30 -17.56 -9.73
N LYS A 29 5.52 -16.62 -10.28
CA LYS A 29 5.73 -15.18 -10.00
C LYS A 29 5.58 -14.86 -8.52
N ASN A 30 4.51 -15.31 -7.89
CA ASN A 30 4.26 -15.09 -6.47
C ASN A 30 5.26 -15.85 -5.60
N TRP A 31 5.61 -17.08 -6.01
CA TRP A 31 6.61 -17.87 -5.30
C TRP A 31 7.99 -17.19 -5.29
N VAL A 32 8.43 -16.61 -6.42
CA VAL A 32 9.68 -15.84 -6.48
C VAL A 32 9.60 -14.60 -5.59
N LEU A 33 8.48 -13.89 -5.59
CA LEU A 33 8.29 -12.73 -4.70
C LEU A 33 8.39 -13.12 -3.22
N ASP A 34 7.82 -14.25 -2.83
CA ASP A 34 7.92 -14.75 -1.45
C ASP A 34 9.35 -15.16 -1.08
N ARG A 35 10.03 -15.89 -1.99
CA ARG A 35 11.36 -16.44 -1.71
C ARG A 35 12.48 -15.42 -1.85
N MET A 36 12.27 -14.39 -2.67
CA MET A 36 13.19 -13.29 -2.92
C MET A 36 12.49 -11.94 -2.69
N PRO A 37 12.04 -11.64 -1.46
CA PRO A 37 11.14 -10.52 -1.18
C PRO A 37 11.75 -9.15 -1.43
N TYR A 38 13.07 -9.07 -1.58
CA TYR A 38 13.80 -7.83 -1.82
C TYR A 38 14.28 -7.69 -3.28
N LEU A 39 14.06 -8.69 -4.12
CA LEU A 39 14.51 -8.69 -5.52
C LEU A 39 13.87 -7.54 -6.29
N PHE A 40 12.58 -7.30 -6.05
CA PHE A 40 11.81 -6.30 -6.76
C PHE A 40 12.41 -4.90 -6.65
N TYR A 41 13.07 -4.58 -5.52
CA TYR A 41 13.74 -3.29 -5.31
C TYR A 41 14.76 -2.94 -6.39
N ARG A 42 15.43 -3.96 -6.96
CA ARG A 42 16.53 -3.80 -7.91
C ARG A 42 16.08 -3.42 -9.32
N PHE A 43 14.80 -3.54 -9.65
CA PHE A 43 14.31 -3.19 -10.98
C PHE A 43 14.15 -1.67 -11.16
N PRO A 44 14.29 -1.16 -12.40
CA PRO A 44 14.03 0.25 -12.73
C PRO A 44 12.64 0.72 -12.29
N GLN A 45 12.52 1.98 -11.86
CA GLN A 45 11.28 2.50 -11.28
C GLN A 45 10.10 2.47 -12.27
N GLU A 46 10.32 2.81 -13.53
CA GLU A 46 9.29 2.77 -14.57
C GLU A 46 8.71 1.36 -14.77
N TRP A 47 9.58 0.34 -14.78
CA TRP A 47 9.16 -1.04 -14.88
C TRP A 47 8.32 -1.46 -13.67
N LYS A 48 8.76 -1.06 -12.46
CA LYS A 48 8.03 -1.34 -11.21
C LYS A 48 6.65 -0.67 -11.21
N ASP A 49 6.57 0.57 -11.67
CA ASP A 49 5.32 1.32 -11.76
C ASP A 49 4.37 0.66 -12.78
N ALA A 50 4.86 0.29 -13.97
CA ALA A 50 4.07 -0.43 -14.97
C ALA A 50 3.61 -1.81 -14.47
N TYR A 51 4.47 -2.55 -13.76
CA TYR A 51 4.10 -3.84 -13.15
C TYR A 51 3.00 -3.67 -12.11
N ASN A 52 3.13 -2.69 -11.21
CA ASN A 52 2.18 -2.46 -10.12
C ASN A 52 0.82 -1.94 -10.64
N GLN A 53 0.80 -1.19 -11.74
CA GLN A 53 -0.44 -0.70 -12.38
C GLN A 53 -1.30 -1.82 -12.97
N ARG A 54 -0.70 -2.95 -13.36
CA ARG A 54 -1.42 -4.12 -13.91
C ARG A 54 -2.11 -4.98 -12.85
N TYR A 55 -2.06 -4.57 -11.59
CA TYR A 55 -2.69 -5.34 -10.53
C TYR A 55 -4.20 -5.16 -10.55
N GLU A 56 -4.92 -6.27 -10.77
CA GLU A 56 -6.38 -6.29 -10.77
C GLU A 56 -6.92 -6.85 -9.46
N SER A 57 -7.98 -6.23 -8.95
CA SER A 57 -8.72 -6.72 -7.79
C SER A 57 -9.71 -7.82 -8.21
N GLY A 58 -9.70 -8.94 -7.48
CA GLY A 58 -10.64 -10.05 -7.68
C GLY A 58 -11.61 -10.19 -6.51
N ALA A 59 -12.86 -10.50 -6.79
CA ALA A 59 -13.84 -10.89 -5.77
C ALA A 59 -13.70 -12.40 -5.48
N THR A 60 -13.67 -12.78 -4.22
CA THR A 60 -13.58 -14.18 -3.80
C THR A 60 -14.84 -14.96 -4.16
N ASP A 61 -14.71 -16.25 -4.52
CA ASP A 61 -15.85 -17.04 -5.00
C ASP A 61 -17.00 -17.14 -3.98
N TRP A 62 -16.69 -17.24 -2.68
CA TRP A 62 -17.72 -17.38 -1.64
C TRP A 62 -18.68 -16.17 -1.56
N LEU A 63 -18.28 -14.99 -2.08
CA LEU A 63 -19.14 -13.82 -2.18
C LEU A 63 -20.16 -13.92 -3.32
N ARG A 64 -19.91 -14.76 -4.32
CA ARG A 64 -20.72 -14.86 -5.55
C ARG A 64 -22.19 -15.12 -5.23
N THR A 65 -22.48 -16.10 -4.37
CA THR A 65 -23.85 -16.46 -3.97
C THR A 65 -24.52 -15.42 -3.07
N ARG A 66 -23.75 -14.44 -2.57
CA ARG A 66 -24.25 -13.31 -1.75
C ARG A 66 -24.54 -12.06 -2.56
N VAL A 67 -24.00 -11.96 -3.78
CA VAL A 67 -24.12 -10.77 -4.63
C VAL A 67 -25.00 -11.05 -5.86
N ILE A 68 -24.73 -12.13 -6.59
CA ILE A 68 -25.42 -12.44 -7.85
C ILE A 68 -26.91 -12.71 -7.57
N GLY A 69 -27.79 -12.00 -8.27
CA GLY A 69 -29.24 -12.06 -8.10
C GLY A 69 -29.78 -11.38 -6.83
N LYS A 70 -28.90 -10.85 -5.97
CA LYS A 70 -29.27 -10.20 -4.69
C LYS A 70 -28.99 -8.70 -4.67
N ALA A 71 -28.10 -8.22 -5.53
CA ALA A 71 -27.79 -6.81 -5.71
C ALA A 71 -27.78 -6.43 -7.19
N ILE A 72 -28.17 -5.19 -7.49
CA ILE A 72 -27.99 -4.62 -8.84
C ILE A 72 -26.51 -4.27 -8.99
N VAL A 73 -25.84 -4.95 -9.91
CA VAL A 73 -24.43 -4.72 -10.20
C VAL A 73 -24.31 -3.95 -11.52
N ARG A 74 -23.59 -2.83 -11.51
CA ARG A 74 -23.24 -2.05 -12.71
C ARG A 74 -21.72 -1.97 -12.83
N GLU A 75 -21.15 -2.85 -13.65
CA GLU A 75 -19.71 -2.90 -13.92
C GLU A 75 -19.32 -2.00 -15.09
N GLY A 76 -18.02 -1.68 -15.21
CA GLY A 76 -17.52 -0.82 -16.29
C GLY A 76 -18.15 0.58 -16.26
N ARG A 77 -18.46 1.08 -15.06
CA ARG A 77 -19.03 2.40 -14.82
C ARG A 77 -18.16 3.16 -13.83
N THR A 78 -17.98 4.44 -14.11
CA THR A 78 -17.31 5.38 -13.19
C THR A 78 -18.34 6.34 -12.65
N VAL A 79 -18.35 6.55 -11.34
CA VAL A 79 -19.11 7.65 -10.73
C VAL A 79 -18.37 8.96 -11.06
N THR A 80 -18.99 9.82 -11.85
CA THR A 80 -18.39 11.08 -12.32
C THR A 80 -18.78 12.28 -11.47
N ARG A 81 -19.93 12.21 -10.79
CA ARG A 81 -20.43 13.28 -9.92
C ARG A 81 -21.30 12.72 -8.80
N LEU A 82 -21.24 13.34 -7.64
CA LEU A 82 -22.13 13.12 -6.50
C LEU A 82 -22.72 14.47 -6.08
N ASP A 83 -24.04 14.55 -6.01
CA ASP A 83 -24.77 15.74 -5.55
C ASP A 83 -25.73 15.36 -4.42
N VAL A 84 -26.06 16.33 -3.55
CA VAL A 84 -27.15 16.17 -2.58
C VAL A 84 -28.39 16.88 -3.14
N VAL A 85 -29.46 16.12 -3.37
CA VAL A 85 -30.72 16.60 -3.93
C VAL A 85 -31.86 16.07 -3.06
N ASP A 86 -32.70 16.97 -2.55
CA ASP A 86 -33.85 16.64 -1.68
C ASP A 86 -33.49 15.75 -0.48
N GLY A 87 -32.32 16.00 0.13
CA GLY A 87 -31.83 15.23 1.28
C GLY A 87 -31.34 13.81 0.95
N ARG A 88 -31.20 13.47 -0.34
CA ARG A 88 -30.60 12.20 -0.81
C ARG A 88 -29.36 12.47 -1.64
N VAL A 89 -28.53 11.44 -1.82
CA VAL A 89 -27.37 11.52 -2.70
C VAL A 89 -27.76 11.05 -4.10
N GLU A 90 -27.51 11.88 -5.11
CA GLU A 90 -27.65 11.54 -6.53
C GLU A 90 -26.25 11.33 -7.12
N ALA A 91 -25.97 10.12 -7.59
CA ALA A 91 -24.75 9.77 -8.29
C ALA A 91 -24.97 9.79 -9.80
N THR A 92 -24.12 10.51 -10.53
CA THR A 92 -24.06 10.45 -11.99
C THR A 92 -22.97 9.47 -12.41
N LEU A 93 -23.32 8.54 -13.29
CA LEU A 93 -22.40 7.56 -13.86
C LEU A 93 -21.84 8.04 -15.21
N SER A 94 -20.78 7.38 -15.67
CA SER A 94 -20.12 7.66 -16.96
C SER A 94 -21.02 7.47 -18.19
N ASP A 95 -22.09 6.68 -18.09
CA ASP A 95 -23.13 6.53 -19.12
C ASP A 95 -24.26 7.56 -18.97
N ARG A 96 -24.06 8.59 -18.13
CA ARG A 96 -25.02 9.64 -17.76
C ARG A 96 -26.23 9.13 -16.97
N ALA A 97 -26.29 7.86 -16.59
CA ALA A 97 -27.33 7.36 -15.71
C ALA A 97 -27.23 8.05 -14.34
N LYS A 98 -28.38 8.37 -13.76
CA LYS A 98 -28.51 8.97 -12.44
C LYS A 98 -29.06 7.95 -11.45
N LEU A 99 -28.38 7.76 -10.34
CA LEU A 99 -28.78 6.85 -9.27
C LEU A 99 -29.01 7.65 -7.98
N ARG A 100 -30.21 7.56 -7.40
CA ARG A 100 -30.51 8.18 -6.10
C ARG A 100 -30.40 7.15 -5.00
N ALA A 101 -29.72 7.50 -3.91
CA ALA A 101 -29.55 6.66 -2.74
C ALA A 101 -29.62 7.50 -1.44
N ASN A 102 -30.05 6.89 -0.35
CA ASN A 102 -29.98 7.51 0.98
C ASN A 102 -28.54 7.58 1.49
N HIS A 103 -27.73 6.57 1.16
CA HIS A 103 -26.35 6.45 1.60
C HIS A 103 -25.46 5.97 0.46
N ILE A 104 -24.20 6.40 0.47
CA ILE A 104 -23.16 5.92 -0.42
C ILE A 104 -21.99 5.43 0.43
N VAL A 105 -21.49 4.23 0.10
CA VAL A 105 -20.27 3.67 0.68
C VAL A 105 -19.20 3.65 -0.40
N LEU A 106 -18.10 4.37 -0.17
CA LEU A 106 -16.98 4.45 -1.10
C LEU A 106 -15.97 3.34 -0.82
N ALA A 107 -16.07 2.23 -1.56
CA ALA A 107 -15.13 1.11 -1.50
C ALA A 107 -14.05 1.22 -2.59
N THR A 108 -13.46 2.41 -2.78
CA THR A 108 -12.56 2.74 -3.89
C THR A 108 -11.07 2.42 -3.64
N GLY A 109 -10.76 1.80 -2.50
CA GLY A 109 -9.40 1.47 -2.10
C GLY A 109 -8.63 2.66 -1.51
N TYR A 110 -7.30 2.57 -1.53
CA TYR A 110 -6.42 3.54 -0.89
C TYR A 110 -5.29 3.97 -1.82
N ARG A 111 -4.85 5.22 -1.65
CA ARG A 111 -3.64 5.77 -2.27
C ARG A 111 -2.69 6.25 -1.18
N VAL A 112 -1.40 5.97 -1.36
CA VAL A 112 -0.36 6.50 -0.47
C VAL A 112 -0.17 7.98 -0.77
N GLU A 113 -0.25 8.81 0.27
CA GLU A 113 -0.05 10.25 0.18
C GLU A 113 0.53 10.74 1.51
N LEU A 114 1.82 11.10 1.50
CA LEU A 114 2.56 11.45 2.72
C LEU A 114 1.91 12.63 3.47
N ASP A 115 1.33 13.58 2.74
CA ASP A 115 0.70 14.77 3.33
C ASP A 115 -0.56 14.46 4.15
N LYS A 116 -1.15 13.28 3.96
CA LYS A 116 -2.29 12.81 4.76
C LYS A 116 -1.87 12.06 6.02
N LEU A 117 -0.58 11.81 6.23
CA LEU A 117 -0.04 11.18 7.43
C LEU A 117 0.17 12.23 8.53
N THR A 118 -0.94 12.65 9.15
CA THR A 118 -0.97 13.74 10.16
C THR A 118 -0.23 13.41 11.45
N MET A 119 0.08 12.14 11.72
CA MET A 119 0.95 11.74 12.82
C MET A 119 2.42 12.14 12.62
N ILE A 120 2.83 12.51 11.41
CA ILE A 120 4.18 13.02 11.12
C ILE A 120 4.13 14.54 11.14
N HIS A 121 4.91 15.14 12.04
CA HIS A 121 5.00 16.60 12.18
C HIS A 121 5.36 17.27 10.84
N PRO A 122 4.75 18.41 10.47
CA PRO A 122 4.98 19.06 9.18
C PRO A 122 6.46 19.34 8.85
N SER A 123 7.27 19.76 9.84
CA SER A 123 8.70 19.98 9.61
C SER A 123 9.45 18.70 9.21
N LEU A 124 9.21 17.60 9.92
CA LEU A 124 9.80 16.30 9.60
C LEU A 124 9.31 15.79 8.24
N ARG A 125 8.05 16.07 7.90
CA ARG A 125 7.46 15.68 6.61
C ARG A 125 8.14 16.38 5.45
N ALA A 126 8.47 17.66 5.60
CA ALA A 126 9.17 18.44 4.58
C ALA A 126 10.58 17.89 4.28
N ASP A 127 11.22 17.23 5.24
CA ASP A 127 12.54 16.60 5.07
C ASP A 127 12.48 15.22 4.37
N ILE A 128 11.29 14.65 4.20
CA ILE A 128 11.10 13.36 3.54
C ILE A 128 11.00 13.59 2.03
N ARG A 129 11.99 13.08 1.29
CA ARG A 129 11.97 13.06 -0.17
C ARG A 129 10.84 12.16 -0.65
N THR A 130 9.96 12.72 -1.47
CA THR A 130 8.84 12.01 -2.08
C THR A 130 8.91 12.06 -3.60
N ASP A 131 8.19 11.13 -4.22
CA ASP A 131 7.85 11.16 -5.63
C ASP A 131 6.39 10.71 -5.77
N LEU A 132 5.56 11.51 -6.45
CA LEU A 132 4.09 11.37 -6.50
C LEU A 132 3.43 11.28 -5.10
N GLY A 133 3.96 11.98 -4.10
CA GLY A 133 3.48 11.94 -2.71
C GLY A 133 3.80 10.64 -1.96
N ILE A 134 4.64 9.77 -2.53
CA ILE A 134 5.07 8.49 -1.96
C ILE A 134 6.54 8.65 -1.49
N PRO A 135 6.91 8.19 -0.29
CA PRO A 135 8.29 8.32 0.19
C PRO A 135 9.27 7.51 -0.69
N VAL A 136 10.38 8.14 -1.06
CA VAL A 136 11.48 7.47 -1.77
C VAL A 136 12.30 6.68 -0.76
N LEU A 137 12.38 5.36 -0.95
CA LEU A 137 13.01 4.45 0.01
C LEU A 137 14.35 3.89 -0.47
N ASN A 138 15.27 3.69 0.46
CA ASN A 138 16.47 2.90 0.26
C ASN A 138 16.17 1.38 0.32
N HIS A 139 17.19 0.55 0.07
CA HIS A 139 17.07 -0.91 0.05
C HIS A 139 16.76 -1.56 1.42
N GLU A 140 16.76 -0.78 2.50
CA GLU A 140 16.46 -1.17 3.87
C GLU A 140 15.12 -0.58 4.37
N PHE A 141 14.27 -0.07 3.47
CA PHE A 141 12.98 0.58 3.78
C PHE A 141 13.10 1.95 4.46
N GLY A 142 14.30 2.50 4.56
CA GLY A 142 14.55 3.83 5.13
C GLY A 142 14.21 4.95 4.16
N SER A 143 13.65 6.04 4.69
CA SER A 143 13.42 7.28 3.96
C SER A 143 14.71 8.11 3.78
N SER A 144 14.60 9.33 3.24
CA SER A 144 15.70 10.31 3.27
C SER A 144 16.03 10.79 4.68
N VAL A 145 15.11 10.69 5.63
CA VAL A 145 15.35 11.03 7.03
C VAL A 145 15.95 9.82 7.76
N PRO A 146 17.16 9.92 8.34
CA PRO A 146 17.79 8.82 9.06
C PRO A 146 16.92 8.31 10.22
N GLY A 147 16.83 6.98 10.35
CA GLY A 147 16.04 6.34 11.42
C GLY A 147 14.53 6.30 11.17
N LEU A 148 14.03 6.92 10.09
CA LEU A 148 12.62 6.87 9.71
C LEU A 148 12.38 5.87 8.57
N TYR A 149 11.57 4.85 8.84
CA TYR A 149 11.28 3.74 7.92
C TYR A 149 9.80 3.74 7.53
N PHE A 150 9.52 3.36 6.28
CA PHE A 150 8.17 3.18 5.76
C PHE A 150 7.97 1.74 5.31
N VAL A 151 6.90 1.10 5.78
CA VAL A 151 6.65 -0.32 5.62
C VAL A 151 5.21 -0.58 5.17
N GLY A 152 4.95 -1.76 4.61
CA GLY A 152 3.64 -2.10 4.07
C GLY A 152 3.33 -1.32 2.79
N ILE A 153 2.09 -0.83 2.64
CA ILE A 153 1.63 -0.21 1.39
C ILE A 153 2.45 1.02 0.99
N THR A 154 3.01 1.76 1.95
CA THR A 154 3.89 2.92 1.71
C THR A 154 5.23 2.53 1.07
N SER A 155 5.62 1.26 1.15
CA SER A 155 6.84 0.70 0.55
C SER A 155 6.61 -0.01 -0.79
N LEU A 156 5.34 -0.20 -1.20
CA LEU A 156 4.97 -0.96 -2.40
C LEU A 156 5.63 -0.44 -3.68
N ARG A 157 5.75 0.88 -3.84
CA ARG A 157 6.34 1.45 -5.05
C ARG A 157 7.81 1.07 -5.22
N ALA A 158 8.54 0.93 -4.11
CA ALA A 158 9.93 0.53 -4.11
C ALA A 158 10.10 -1.00 -4.16
N PHE A 159 9.31 -1.75 -3.37
CA PHE A 159 9.54 -3.18 -3.12
C PHE A 159 8.50 -4.12 -3.73
N GLY A 160 7.47 -3.59 -4.38
CA GLY A 160 6.54 -4.36 -5.18
C GLY A 160 5.32 -4.93 -4.45
N PRO A 161 4.61 -5.85 -5.09
CA PRO A 161 3.24 -6.23 -4.74
C PRO A 161 3.11 -6.95 -3.40
N LEU A 162 4.17 -7.62 -2.91
CA LEU A 162 4.11 -8.38 -1.66
C LEU A 162 3.73 -7.49 -0.46
N TYR A 163 4.15 -6.24 -0.51
CA TYR A 163 4.04 -5.28 0.60
C TYR A 163 2.67 -4.57 0.67
N ARG A 164 1.73 -4.84 -0.25
CA ARG A 164 0.31 -4.49 -0.02
C ARG A 164 -0.41 -5.49 0.88
N PHE A 165 0.19 -6.66 1.12
CA PHE A 165 -0.41 -7.75 1.90
C PHE A 165 0.40 -8.02 3.17
N VAL A 166 -0.22 -8.74 4.09
CA VAL A 166 0.43 -9.27 5.30
C VAL A 166 1.61 -10.19 4.94
N ALA A 167 1.59 -10.80 3.75
CA ALA A 167 2.67 -11.64 3.24
C ALA A 167 4.06 -10.96 3.28
N GLY A 168 4.13 -9.63 3.09
CA GLY A 168 5.39 -8.88 3.15
C GLY A 168 5.93 -8.63 4.56
N CYS A 169 5.10 -8.76 5.60
CA CYS A 169 5.44 -8.34 6.97
C CYS A 169 6.69 -9.03 7.51
N GLY A 170 6.80 -10.35 7.35
CA GLY A 170 7.93 -11.10 7.88
C GLY A 170 9.27 -10.71 7.22
N ALA A 171 9.26 -10.44 5.91
CA ALA A 171 10.44 -9.98 5.19
C ALA A 171 10.82 -8.55 5.60
N THR A 172 9.84 -7.64 5.69
CA THR A 172 10.11 -6.27 6.13
C THR A 172 10.66 -6.22 7.55
N ALA A 173 10.01 -6.92 8.49
CA ALA A 173 10.40 -6.92 9.90
C ALA A 173 11.85 -7.35 10.08
N ARG A 174 12.27 -8.46 9.45
CA ARG A 174 13.67 -8.94 9.51
C ARG A 174 14.66 -7.93 8.93
N ARG A 175 14.33 -7.31 7.79
CA ARG A 175 15.22 -6.34 7.12
C ARG A 175 15.42 -5.09 7.97
N VAL A 176 14.32 -4.49 8.42
CA VAL A 176 14.32 -3.25 9.21
C VAL A 176 14.94 -3.48 10.58
N ALA A 177 14.55 -4.54 11.30
CA ALA A 177 15.13 -4.86 12.61
C ALA A 177 16.63 -5.11 12.51
N GLY A 178 17.08 -5.85 11.48
CA GLY A 178 18.51 -6.08 11.24
C GLY A 178 19.28 -4.79 10.94
N CYS A 179 18.69 -3.86 10.17
CA CYS A 179 19.27 -2.54 9.91
C CYS A 179 19.44 -1.73 11.21
N ILE A 180 18.38 -1.64 12.01
CA ILE A 180 18.38 -0.92 13.29
C ILE A 180 19.41 -1.52 14.26
N ALA A 181 19.49 -2.86 14.34
CA ALA A 181 20.46 -3.54 15.19
C ALA A 181 21.91 -3.23 14.78
N ARG A 182 22.21 -3.22 13.47
CA ARG A 182 23.54 -2.84 12.97
C ARG A 182 23.90 -1.38 13.26
N GLN A 183 22.94 -0.47 13.09
CA GLN A 183 23.15 0.96 13.38
C GLN A 183 23.46 1.21 14.86
N ARG A 184 22.85 0.44 15.77
CA ARG A 184 23.11 0.52 17.21
C ARG A 184 24.44 -0.10 17.63
N ALA A 185 24.94 -1.09 16.87
CA ALA A 185 26.20 -1.77 17.17
C ALA A 185 27.44 -1.07 16.58
N GLY A 186 27.27 -0.16 15.60
CA GLY A 186 28.35 0.67 15.08
C GLY A 186 28.76 1.78 16.05
N PRO A 187 29.98 2.36 15.92
CA PRO A 187 30.38 3.51 16.75
C PRO A 187 29.37 4.64 16.56
N SER A 188 28.75 5.04 17.67
CA SER A 188 27.71 6.05 17.74
C SER A 188 28.12 7.35 17.03
N ARG A 189 27.70 7.53 15.77
CA ARG A 189 27.59 8.87 15.19
C ARG A 189 26.34 9.51 15.79
N MET A 190 26.47 9.95 17.05
CA MET A 190 25.56 10.93 17.63
C MET A 190 25.68 12.19 16.76
N ALA A 191 24.73 12.36 15.83
CA ALA A 191 24.46 13.69 15.29
C ALA A 191 24.05 14.55 16.49
N ALA A 192 24.86 15.56 16.81
CA ALA A 192 24.54 16.51 17.86
C ALA A 192 23.17 17.13 17.56
N VAL A 193 22.18 16.86 18.42
CA VAL A 193 20.90 17.56 18.39
C VAL A 193 21.20 19.01 18.81
N PRO A 194 20.89 20.03 17.98
CA PRO A 194 21.08 21.41 18.39
C PRO A 194 20.21 21.68 19.62
N ARG A 195 20.83 22.11 20.72
CA ARG A 195 20.09 22.64 21.87
C ARG A 195 19.32 23.87 21.40
N PHE A 196 17.99 23.79 21.42
CA PHE A 196 17.16 24.99 21.33
C PHE A 196 17.53 25.90 22.51
N ALA A 197 18.09 27.07 22.21
CA ALA A 197 18.26 28.14 23.18
C ALA A 197 16.87 28.56 23.67
N ARG A 198 16.65 28.51 24.99
CA ARG A 198 15.51 29.20 25.61
C ARG A 198 15.74 30.69 25.38
N GLY A 199 14.87 31.33 24.63
CA GLY A 199 14.81 32.78 24.56
C GLY A 199 14.43 33.31 25.94
N ASP A 200 15.27 34.17 26.49
CA ASP A 200 14.95 34.96 27.67
C ASP A 200 13.79 35.90 27.32
N ALA A 201 12.70 35.76 28.07
CA ALA A 201 11.61 36.72 28.06
C ALA A 201 12.09 37.99 28.81
N ALA A 202 12.48 39.00 28.06
CA ALA A 202 12.63 40.34 28.60
C ALA A 202 11.23 40.89 28.94
N HIS A 203 10.91 40.95 30.22
CA HIS A 203 9.84 41.79 30.74
C HIS A 203 10.25 43.27 30.55
N VAL A 204 9.52 43.99 29.71
CA VAL A 204 9.54 45.45 29.62
C VAL A 204 8.58 45.97 30.70
N GLY A 205 9.06 46.93 31.50
CA GLY A 205 8.27 47.66 32.50
C GLY A 205 7.39 48.76 31.92
#